data_AF-A0A831VS70-F1
#
_entry.id   AF-A0A831VS70-F1
#
_cell.length_a   1.000
_cell.length_b   1.000
_cell.length_c   1.000
_cell.angle_alpha   90.00
_cell.angle_beta   90.00
_cell.angle_gamma   90.00
#
_symmetry.space_group_name_H-M   'P 1'
#
loop_
_entity.id
_entity.type
_entity.pdbx_description
1 polymer ?
#
loop_
_entity_poly.entity_id
_entity_poly.type
_entity_poly.pdbx_seq_one_letter_code
_entity_poly.pdbx_strand_id
1 'polypeptide(L)'
;MEGKKDYQQKLFAQFQLSEGIPKNNFYRRFKNVFNLDFLYPLTKEYYGESGGKSIDPVVFSKLCLMGYLEITISDRKLMDHCSLRLDILYFIGYDTCLSIGRLTRNYLGT
;
A
#
# COMPACT_ATOMS: atom_id res chain seq x y z
N MET A 1 22.90 -14.93 -31.87
CA MET A 1 22.92 -13.46 -32.04
C MET A 1 22.59 -12.84 -30.69
N GLU A 2 23.48 -12.02 -30.15
CA GLU A 2 23.28 -11.29 -28.89
C GLU A 2 22.47 -10.03 -29.18
N GLY A 3 21.28 -9.91 -28.59
CA GLY A 3 20.47 -8.69 -28.67
C GLY A 3 20.91 -7.70 -27.60
N LYS A 4 21.44 -6.54 -28.00
CA LYS A 4 21.65 -5.41 -27.08
C LYS A 4 20.34 -4.64 -26.90
N LYS A 5 19.96 -4.40 -25.65
CA LYS A 5 18.76 -3.64 -25.31
C LYS A 5 19.15 -2.26 -24.80
N ASP A 6 18.96 -1.24 -25.63
CA ASP A 6 19.03 0.15 -25.20
C ASP A 6 17.77 0.50 -24.41
N TYR A 7 17.94 0.79 -23.12
CA TYR A 7 16.84 1.13 -22.23
C TYR A 7 16.54 2.62 -22.31
N GLN A 8 15.35 2.96 -22.81
CA GLN A 8 14.82 4.31 -22.76
C GLN A 8 13.59 4.34 -21.86
N GLN A 9 13.57 5.26 -20.89
CA GLN A 9 12.42 5.42 -20.00
C GLN A 9 11.21 5.95 -20.79
N LYS A 10 10.07 5.29 -20.63
CA LYS A 10 8.81 5.79 -21.19
C LYS A 10 8.25 6.88 -20.27
N LEU A 11 8.02 8.07 -20.83
CA LEU A 11 7.42 9.22 -20.12
C LEU A 11 5.97 8.94 -19.68
N PHE A 12 5.24 8.14 -20.45
CA PHE A 12 3.88 7.73 -20.14
C PHE A 12 3.78 6.21 -20.24
N ALA A 13 3.43 5.57 -19.13
CA ALA A 13 3.13 4.15 -19.06
C ALA A 13 1.78 3.97 -18.38
N GLN A 14 0.82 3.41 -19.11
CA GLN A 14 -0.45 3.01 -18.54
C GLN A 14 -0.28 1.60 -18.00
N PHE A 15 -0.20 1.48 -16.68
CA PHE A 15 0.05 0.23 -15.98
C PHE A 15 -1.06 -0.01 -14.96
N GLN A 16 -1.71 -1.16 -15.06
CA GLN A 16 -2.69 -1.60 -14.07
C GLN A 16 -2.02 -2.59 -13.12
N LEU A 17 -2.02 -2.29 -11.81
CA LEU A 17 -1.43 -3.20 -10.81
C LEU A 17 -2.08 -4.59 -10.84
N SER A 18 -3.37 -4.67 -11.17
CA SER A 18 -4.10 -5.93 -11.31
C SER A 18 -3.56 -6.88 -12.38
N GLU A 19 -2.95 -6.32 -13.43
CA GLU A 19 -2.35 -7.08 -14.53
C GLU A 19 -0.91 -7.51 -14.21
N GLY A 20 -0.15 -6.65 -13.53
CA GLY A 20 1.25 -6.91 -13.20
C GLY A 20 1.46 -7.92 -12.06
N ILE A 21 0.44 -8.19 -11.24
CA ILE A 21 0.58 -9.05 -10.06
C ILE A 21 0.03 -10.45 -10.34
N PRO A 22 0.85 -11.51 -10.20
CA PRO A 22 0.39 -12.88 -10.41
C PRO A 22 -0.83 -13.23 -9.55
N LYS A 23 -1.77 -14.01 -10.10
CA LYS A 23 -2.96 -14.48 -9.37
C LYS A 23 -2.61 -15.34 -8.14
N ASN A 24 -1.46 -16.01 -8.18
CA ASN A 24 -0.95 -16.83 -7.08
C ASN A 24 -0.20 -16.01 -6.00
N ASN A 25 -0.10 -14.68 -6.15
CA ASN A 25 0.54 -13.85 -5.14
C ASN A 25 -0.26 -13.92 -3.82
N PHE A 26 0.45 -14.12 -2.71
CA PHE A 26 -0.11 -14.17 -1.37
C PHE A 26 -0.98 -12.95 -1.05
N TYR A 27 -0.46 -11.74 -1.24
CA TYR A 27 -1.14 -10.48 -0.92
C TYR A 27 -2.40 -10.26 -1.76
N ARG A 28 -2.40 -10.73 -3.02
CA ARG A 28 -3.58 -10.68 -3.89
C ARG A 28 -4.70 -11.61 -3.39
N ARG A 29 -4.36 -12.83 -2.98
CA ARG A 29 -5.34 -13.76 -2.39
C ARG A 29 -5.81 -13.27 -1.03
N PHE A 30 -4.88 -12.75 -0.24
CA PHE A 30 -5.16 -12.25 1.10
C PHE A 30 -6.13 -11.08 1.08
N LYS A 31 -5.97 -10.13 0.13
CA LYS A 31 -6.93 -9.03 -0.09
C LYS A 31 -8.38 -9.50 -0.25
N ASN A 32 -8.61 -10.60 -0.96
CA ASN A 32 -9.96 -11.09 -1.25
C ASN A 32 -10.64 -11.74 -0.03
N VAL A 33 -9.85 -12.29 0.90
CA VAL A 33 -10.37 -12.96 2.10
C VAL A 33 -10.45 -11.99 3.28
N PHE A 34 -9.58 -10.98 3.29
CA PHE A 34 -9.41 -10.07 4.40
C PHE A 34 -10.31 -8.83 4.26
N ASN A 35 -11.58 -8.98 4.63
CA ASN A 35 -12.52 -7.87 4.77
C ASN A 35 -12.40 -7.24 6.19
N LEU A 36 -12.24 -5.92 6.23
CA LEU A 36 -12.04 -5.13 7.43
C LEU A 36 -13.11 -4.03 7.61
N ASP A 37 -14.22 -4.09 6.87
CA ASP A 37 -15.28 -3.06 6.88
C ASP A 37 -15.92 -2.88 8.26
N PHE A 38 -15.82 -3.92 9.13
CA PHE A 38 -16.26 -3.86 10.52
C PHE A 38 -15.48 -2.83 11.36
N LEU A 39 -14.32 -2.37 10.91
CA LEU A 39 -13.53 -1.36 11.62
C LEU A 39 -14.15 0.02 11.54
N TYR A 40 -14.83 0.39 10.44
CA TYR A 40 -15.43 1.71 10.30
C TYR A 40 -16.36 2.10 11.47
N PRO A 41 -17.32 1.26 11.90
CA PRO A 41 -18.14 1.59 13.06
C PRO A 41 -17.34 1.60 14.38
N LEU A 42 -16.32 0.74 14.52
CA LEU A 42 -15.52 0.64 15.75
C LEU A 42 -14.56 1.82 15.94
N THR A 43 -13.96 2.30 14.85
CA THR A 43 -12.99 3.39 14.92
C THR A 43 -13.63 4.76 14.87
N LYS A 44 -14.94 4.85 14.59
CA LYS A 44 -15.64 6.13 14.40
C LYS A 44 -15.45 7.11 15.54
N GLU A 45 -15.43 6.65 16.79
CA GLU A 45 -15.24 7.49 17.97
C GLU A 45 -13.84 8.10 18.04
N TYR A 46 -12.81 7.42 17.53
CA TYR A 46 -11.42 7.87 17.56
C TYR A 46 -11.06 8.78 16.37
N TYR A 47 -11.88 8.78 15.31
CA TYR A 47 -11.70 9.63 14.15
C TYR A 47 -12.54 10.89 14.29
N GLY A 48 -11.88 12.02 14.55
CA GLY A 48 -12.55 13.31 14.66
C GLY A 48 -13.25 13.71 13.37
N GLU A 49 -14.43 14.32 13.49
CA GLU A 49 -15.22 14.81 12.35
C GLU A 49 -14.65 16.11 11.75
N SER A 50 -13.75 16.79 12.46
CA SER A 50 -13.17 18.08 12.08
C SER A 50 -11.64 18.05 12.10
N GLY A 51 -11.01 18.34 10.95
CA GLY A 51 -9.55 18.36 10.80
C GLY A 51 -9.07 18.00 9.40
N GLY A 52 -7.75 17.85 9.24
CA GLY A 52 -7.16 17.28 8.02
C GLY A 52 -7.57 15.82 7.82
N LYS A 53 -7.56 15.34 6.57
CA LYS A 53 -7.94 13.94 6.28
C LYS A 53 -6.92 12.97 6.90
N SER A 54 -7.33 12.33 7.98
CA SER A 54 -6.61 11.20 8.59
C SER A 54 -6.51 10.01 7.63
N ILE A 55 -5.62 9.08 7.94
CA ILE A 55 -5.49 7.79 7.25
C ILE A 55 -6.80 6.99 7.33
N ASP A 56 -7.11 6.16 6.34
CA ASP A 56 -8.28 5.26 6.44
C ASP A 56 -8.02 4.19 7.52
N PRO A 57 -8.94 3.94 8.46
CA PRO A 57 -8.78 2.91 9.51
C PRO A 57 -8.52 1.50 8.95
N VAL A 58 -9.09 1.16 7.80
CA VAL A 58 -8.85 -0.13 7.12
C VAL A 58 -7.41 -0.19 6.60
N VAL A 59 -6.94 0.89 5.98
CA VAL A 59 -5.58 1.00 5.46
C VAL A 59 -4.56 0.96 6.60
N PHE A 60 -4.82 1.68 7.69
CA PHE A 60 -3.99 1.68 8.90
C PHE A 60 -3.84 0.26 9.46
N SER A 61 -4.95 -0.45 9.61
CA SER A 61 -4.93 -1.82 10.14
C SER A 61 -4.19 -2.80 9.22
N LYS A 62 -4.33 -2.64 7.89
CA LYS A 62 -3.55 -3.39 6.91
C LYS A 62 -2.05 -3.14 7.04
N LEU A 63 -1.63 -1.90 7.25
CA LEU A 63 -0.22 -1.54 7.45
C LEU A 63 0.36 -2.17 8.72
N CYS A 64 -0.38 -2.12 9.84
CA CYS A 64 0.06 -2.74 11.10
C CYS A 64 0.26 -4.26 10.93
N LEU A 65 -0.70 -4.93 10.29
CA LEU A 65 -0.57 -6.36 9.98
C LEU A 65 0.63 -6.64 9.08
N MET A 66 0.86 -5.78 8.10
CA MET A 66 1.99 -5.92 7.18
C MET A 66 3.33 -5.73 7.88
N GLY A 67 3.46 -4.78 8.80
CA GLY A 67 4.65 -4.61 9.61
C GLY A 67 4.99 -5.88 10.39
N TYR A 68 3.96 -6.59 10.86
CA TYR A 68 4.10 -7.90 11.50
C TYR A 68 4.54 -8.99 10.51
N LEU A 69 3.92 -9.08 9.33
CA LEU A 69 4.21 -10.11 8.32
C LEU A 69 5.61 -9.96 7.69
N GLU A 70 6.03 -8.73 7.41
CA GLU A 70 7.35 -8.43 6.83
C GLU A 70 8.45 -8.30 7.90
N ILE A 71 8.13 -8.61 9.17
CA ILE A 71 9.06 -8.59 10.32
C ILE A 71 9.83 -7.26 10.38
N THR A 72 9.16 -6.16 10.06
CA THR A 72 9.77 -4.83 9.97
C THR A 72 9.32 -3.97 11.14
N ILE A 73 10.27 -3.65 12.02
CA ILE A 73 10.00 -2.98 13.30
C ILE A 73 9.88 -1.46 13.13
N SER A 74 10.47 -0.88 12.07
CA SER A 74 10.48 0.56 11.85
C SER A 74 9.40 0.97 10.85
N ASP A 75 8.50 1.85 11.27
CA ASP A 75 7.45 2.40 10.39
C ASP A 75 8.02 3.09 9.15
N ARG A 76 9.13 3.82 9.28
CA ARG A 76 9.82 4.42 8.12
C ARG A 76 10.29 3.36 7.12
N LYS A 77 10.97 2.32 7.61
CA LYS A 77 11.41 1.20 6.77
C LYS A 77 10.22 0.47 6.15
N LEU A 78 9.13 0.31 6.90
CA LEU A 78 7.91 -0.29 6.40
C LEU A 78 7.34 0.50 5.21
N MET A 79 7.28 1.83 5.31
CA MET A 79 6.81 2.69 4.23
C MET A 79 7.73 2.65 3.00
N ASP A 80 9.04 2.59 3.20
CA ASP A 80 10.02 2.41 2.12
C ASP A 80 9.83 1.05 1.44
N HIS A 81 9.66 -0.02 2.22
CA HIS A 81 9.36 -1.36 1.70
C HIS A 81 8.04 -1.40 0.92
N CYS A 82 6.99 -0.71 1.41
CA CYS A 82 5.71 -0.60 0.71
C CYS A 82 5.85 0.13 -0.63
N SER A 83 6.72 1.15 -0.68
CA SER A 83 6.93 1.98 -1.88
C SER A 83 7.58 1.20 -3.03
N LEU A 84 8.35 0.16 -2.72
CA LEU A 84 9.07 -0.65 -3.70
C LEU A 84 8.29 -1.87 -4.19
N ARG A 85 7.33 -2.36 -3.39
CA ARG A 85 6.64 -3.62 -3.61
C ARG A 85 5.22 -3.43 -4.14
N LEU A 86 5.02 -3.76 -5.42
CA LEU A 86 3.74 -3.60 -6.12
C LEU A 86 2.63 -4.50 -5.56
N ASP A 87 2.98 -5.69 -5.07
CA ASP A 87 2.06 -6.63 -4.44
C ASP A 87 1.45 -6.08 -3.15
N ILE A 88 2.27 -5.42 -2.37
CA ILE A 88 1.89 -4.71 -1.15
C ILE A 88 1.00 -3.50 -1.47
N LEU A 89 1.41 -2.67 -2.44
CA LEU A 89 0.63 -1.54 -2.93
C LEU A 89 -0.80 -1.96 -3.31
N TYR A 90 -0.92 -3.07 -4.03
CA TYR A 90 -2.21 -3.64 -4.43
C TYR A 90 -3.05 -4.12 -3.25
N PHE A 91 -2.43 -4.70 -2.22
CA PHE A 91 -3.12 -5.14 -1.01
C PHE A 91 -3.71 -3.97 -0.21
N ILE A 92 -2.91 -2.92 -0.04
CA ILE A 92 -3.32 -1.72 0.68
C ILE A 92 -4.38 -0.93 -0.13
N GLY A 93 -4.29 -0.98 -1.47
CA GLY A 93 -5.22 -0.32 -2.38
C GLY A 93 -4.71 1.01 -2.93
N TYR A 94 -3.38 1.15 -3.04
CA TYR A 94 -2.73 2.31 -3.65
C TYR A 94 -2.04 1.91 -4.95
N ASP A 95 -2.09 2.80 -5.94
CA ASP A 95 -1.54 2.52 -7.28
C ASP A 95 -0.10 3.00 -7.47
N THR A 96 0.36 3.98 -6.67
CA THR A 96 1.67 4.61 -6.87
C THR A 96 2.36 4.95 -5.55
N CYS A 97 3.70 4.94 -5.56
CA CYS A 97 4.55 5.44 -4.48
C CYS A 97 4.21 6.89 -4.08
N LEU A 98 3.80 7.74 -5.03
CA LEU A 98 3.33 9.10 -4.73
C LEU A 98 2.12 9.10 -3.77
N SER A 99 1.25 8.11 -3.89
CA SER A 99 0.10 7.94 -2.99
C SER A 99 0.54 7.42 -1.61
N ILE A 100 1.58 6.58 -1.56
CA ILE A 100 2.24 6.22 -0.29
C ILE A 100 2.89 7.44 0.36
N GLY A 101 3.50 8.36 -0.38
CA GLY A 101 4.09 9.57 0.24
C GLY A 101 3.08 10.44 0.99
N ARG A 102 1.79 10.43 0.61
CA ARG A 102 0.70 11.04 1.39
C ARG A 102 0.34 10.20 2.61
N LEU A 103 0.29 8.88 2.44
CA LEU A 103 0.05 7.91 3.50
C LEU A 103 1.11 8.00 4.61
N THR A 104 2.39 8.06 4.24
CA THR A 104 3.54 8.18 5.14
C THR A 104 3.45 9.45 5.97
N ARG A 105 3.06 10.60 5.38
CA ARG A 105 2.85 11.84 6.13
C ARG A 105 1.70 11.73 7.13
N ASN A 106 0.59 11.15 6.70
CA ASN A 106 -0.57 10.93 7.58
C ASN A 106 -0.29 9.91 8.69
N TYR A 107 0.59 8.93 8.45
CA TYR A 107 0.93 7.88 9.40
C TYR A 107 2.04 8.29 10.38
N LEU A 108 3.08 8.97 9.92
CA LEU A 108 4.22 9.41 10.73
C LEU A 108 4.02 10.80 11.36
N GLY A 109 2.97 11.54 10.98
CA GLY A 109 2.68 12.87 11.50
C GLY A 109 3.70 13.94 11.09
N THR A 110 4.41 13.73 9.98
CA THR A 110 5.45 14.62 9.42
C THR A 110 4.97 15.40 8.21
#